data_AF-A0A1I2LS73-F1
#
_entry.id   AF-A0A1I2LS73-F1
#
_cell.length_a   1.000
_cell.length_b   1.000
_cell.length_c   1.000
_cell.angle_alpha   90.00
_cell.angle_beta   90.00
_cell.angle_gamma   90.00
#
_symmetry.space_group_name_H-M   'P 1'
#
loop_
_entity.id
_entity.type
_entity.pdbx_description
1 polymer ?
#
loop_
_entity_poly.entity_id
_entity_poly.type
_entity_poly.pdbx_seq_one_letter_code
_entity_poly.pdbx_strand_id
1 'polypeptide(L)' 'MIIKKMPYQLLMCSLQKAMEMKLDHSFIHLLEDELQKRRQGKTYPSHKTE' A
#
# COMPACT_ATOMS: atom_id res chain seq x y z
N MET A 1 -4.00 12.24 1.14
CA MET A 1 -2.59 11.96 0.80
C MET A 1 -2.53 11.33 -0.59
N ILE A 2 -1.58 11.77 -1.42
CA ILE A 2 -1.37 11.30 -2.80
C ILE A 2 -1.21 9.76 -2.85
N ILE A 3 -0.53 9.18 -1.86
CA ILE A 3 -0.30 7.72 -1.72
C ILE A 3 -1.62 6.92 -1.71
N LYS A 4 -2.67 7.41 -1.03
CA LYS A 4 -3.99 6.73 -0.97
C LYS A 4 -4.70 6.63 -2.32
N LYS A 5 -4.40 7.53 -3.26
CA LYS A 5 -5.00 7.55 -4.60
C LYS A 5 -4.12 6.86 -5.66
N MET A 6 -2.91 6.46 -5.29
CA MET A 6 -1.95 5.83 -6.21
C MET A 6 -2.47 4.45 -6.64
N PRO A 7 -2.43 4.07 -7.94
CA PRO A 7 -2.76 2.72 -8.38
C PRO A 7 -1.91 1.66 -7.68
N TYR A 8 -2.47 0.47 -7.42
CA TYR A 8 -1.79 -0.58 -6.66
C TYR A 8 -0.42 -0.98 -7.27
N GLN A 9 -0.34 -1.09 -8.60
CA GLN A 9 0.91 -1.37 -9.30
C GLN A 9 1.94 -0.25 -9.08
N LEU A 10 1.52 1.01 -9.21
CA LEU A 10 2.40 2.16 -8.99
C LEU A 10 2.88 2.23 -7.53
N LEU A 11 2.02 1.86 -6.57
CA LEU A 11 2.38 1.77 -5.16
C LEU A 11 3.43 0.69 -4.90
N MET A 12 3.29 -0.51 -5.50
CA MET A 12 4.30 -1.57 -5.41
C MET A 12 5.64 -1.16 -6.03
N CYS A 13 5.61 -0.58 -7.24
CA CYS A 13 6.82 -0.11 -7.91
C CYS A 13 7.50 1.00 -7.10
N SER A 14 6.72 1.90 -6.47
CA SER A 14 7.25 2.97 -5.62
C SER A 14 7.94 2.42 -4.38
N LEU A 15 7.37 1.40 -3.72
CA LEU A 15 8.02 0.75 -2.59
C LEU A 15 9.35 0.12 -2.99
N GLN A 16 9.36 -0.65 -4.08
CA GLN A 16 10.59 -1.28 -4.58
C GLN A 16 11.67 -0.24 -4.88
N LYS A 17 11.31 0.83 -5.60
CA LYS A 17 12.27 1.90 -5.93
C LYS A 17 12.76 2.66 -4.70
N ALA A 18 11.88 2.90 -3.72
CA ALA A 18 12.26 3.54 -2.47
C ALA A 18 13.29 2.72 -1.69
N MET A 19 13.14 1.39 -1.67
CA MET A 19 14.12 0.47 -1.07
C MET A 19 15.45 0.45 -1.85
N GLU A 20 15.40 0.34 -3.19
CA GLU A 20 16.59 0.37 -4.05
C GLU A 20 17.41 1.65 -3.87
N MET A 21 16.72 2.78 -3.75
CA MET A 21 17.33 4.10 -3.57
C MET A 21 17.70 4.41 -2.11
N LYS A 22 17.43 3.51 -1.17
CA LYS A 22 17.65 3.71 0.27
C LYS A 22 17.04 5.02 0.77
N LEU A 23 15.81 5.30 0.35
CA LEU A 23 15.07 6.47 0.82
C LEU A 23 14.76 6.35 2.32
N ASP A 24 14.27 7.46 2.88
CA ASP A 24 13.89 7.57 4.28
C ASP A 24 12.98 6.40 4.72
N HIS A 25 13.29 5.82 5.89
CA HIS A 25 12.57 4.68 6.44
C HIS A 25 11.10 5.01 6.74
N SER A 26 10.80 6.25 7.16
CA SER A 26 9.42 6.68 7.42
C SER A 26 8.60 6.71 6.12
N PHE A 27 9.22 7.11 5.01
CA PHE A 27 8.60 7.06 3.69
C PHE A 27 8.35 5.62 3.24
N ILE A 28 9.31 4.71 3.44
CA ILE A 28 9.15 3.29 3.12
C ILE A 28 8.00 2.68 3.92
N HIS A 29 7.95 2.92 5.24
CA HIS A 29 6.88 2.43 6.11
C HIS A 29 5.49 2.94 5.70
N LEU A 30 5.39 4.19 5.23
CA LEU A 30 4.14 4.74 4.69
C LEU A 30 3.61 3.96 3.47
N LEU A 31 4.51 3.46 2.61
CA LEU A 31 4.13 2.67 1.44
C LEU A 31 3.74 1.24 1.83
N GLU A 32 4.45 0.64 2.78
CA GLU A 32 4.15 -0.69 3.33
C GLU A 32 2.77 -0.73 4.02
N ASP A 33 2.48 0.26 4.88
CA ASP A 33 1.21 0.38 5.59
C ASP A 33 0.03 0.50 4.63
N GLU A 34 0.14 1.32 3.58
CA GLU A 34 -0.90 1.44 2.56
C GLU A 34 -1.09 0.13 1.78
N LEU A 35 -0.01 -0.58 1.43
CA LEU A 35 -0.10 -1.89 0.77
C LEU A 35 -0.80 -2.92 1.65
N GLN A 36 -0.46 -2.96 2.93
CA GLN A 36 -1.08 -3.85 3.91
C GLN A 36 -2.57 -3.55 4.05
N LYS A 37 -2.95 -2.27 4.17
CA LYS A 37 -4.35 -1.83 4.22
C LYS A 37 -5.14 -2.27 3.00
N ARG A 38 -4.56 -2.18 1.80
CA ARG A 38 -5.22 -2.65 0.56
C ARG A 38 -5.31 -4.16 0.44
N ARG A 39 -4.34 -4.90 0.98
CA ARG A 39 -4.41 -6.37 1.06
C ARG A 39 -5.51 -6.78 2.03
N GLN A 40 -5.55 -6.19 3.22
CA GLN A 40 -6.58 -6.46 4.24
C GLN A 40 -7.98 -6.01 3.82
N GLY A 41 -8.10 -4.89 3.10
CA GLY A 41 -9.36 -4.40 2.55
C GLY A 41 -9.92 -5.28 1.42
N LYS A 42 -9.10 -6.12 0.79
CA LYS A 42 -9.55 -7.17 -0.15
C LYS A 42 -9.96 -8.47 0.55
N THR A 43 -9.72 -8.60 1.85
CA THR A 43 -10.02 -9.81 2.65
C THR A 43 -11.33 -9.74 3.44
N TYR A 44 -12.22 -8.80 3.11
CA TYR A 44 -13.62 -8.90 3.54
C TYR A 44 -14.47 -9.44 2.38
N PRO A 45 -14.94 -10.69 2.45
CA PRO A 45 -16.12 -11.05 1.68
C PRO A 45 -17.28 -10.21 2.22
N SER A 46 -17.93 -9.48 1.32
CA SER A 46 -19.32 -9.11 1.53
C SER A 46 -20.12 -10.41 1.65
N HIS A 47 -20.29 -10.90 2.86
CA HIS A 47 -21.49 -11.67 3.19
C HIS A 47 -22.14 -10.97 4.38
N LYS A 48 -22.90 -9.93 4.06
CA LYS A 48 -24.00 -9.53 4.93
C LYS A 48 -24.98 -10.69 4.93
N THR A 49 -25.12 -11.31 6.09
CA THR A 49 -26.35 -11.93 6.55
C THR A 49 -27.42 -10.83 6.60
N GLU A 50 -28.48 -10.99 5.82
CA GLU A 50 -29.88 -10.76 6.20
C GLU A 50 -30.78 -11.29 5.08
#